data_AF-A0A7C7A4K7-F1
#
_entry.id   AF-A0A7C7A4K7-F1
#
_cell.length_a   1.000
_cell.length_b   1.000
_cell.length_c   1.000
_cell.angle_alpha   90.00
_cell.angle_beta   90.00
_cell.angle_gamma   90.00
#
_symmetry.space_group_name_H-M   'P 1'
#
loop_
_entity.id
_entity.type
_entity.pdbx_description
1 polymer ?
#
loop_
_entity_poly.entity_id
_entity_poly.type
_entity_poly.pdbx_seq_one_letter_code
_entity_poly.pdbx_strand_id
1 'polypeptide(L)'
;MDNITKLNLLFDYYGDFLTKKQKDIFELYYLNDLSLGEIAENSGITRQGVYDILRRSQDILLNFEEKLGMVKKYTCQKKEIQKILVILEELEQGLALDYKQKYTDVYNRISSLL
;
A
#
# COMPACT_ATOMS: atom_id res chain seq x y z
N MET A 1 -1.99 -1.84 10.79
CA MET A 1 -1.16 -1.48 9.63
C MET A 1 -0.12 -0.52 10.15
N ASP A 2 1.15 -0.85 9.98
CA ASP A 2 2.24 -0.06 10.54
C ASP A 2 2.43 1.22 9.72
N ASN A 3 2.99 2.26 10.34
CA ASN A 3 3.13 3.57 9.70
C ASN A 3 4.00 3.50 8.42
N ILE A 4 5.05 2.67 8.44
CA ILE A 4 5.92 2.42 7.28
C ILE A 4 5.13 1.76 6.15
N THR A 5 4.34 0.72 6.45
CA THR A 5 3.51 0.05 5.45
C THR A 5 2.51 1.01 4.80
N LYS A 6 1.93 1.93 5.58
CA LYS A 6 1.03 2.96 5.05
C LYS A 6 1.77 3.91 4.11
N LEU A 7 2.96 4.36 4.48
CA LEU A 7 3.76 5.26 3.65
C LEU A 7 4.22 4.60 2.35
N ASN A 8 4.61 3.33 2.39
CA ASN A 8 4.96 2.56 1.19
C ASN A 8 3.76 2.44 0.25
N LEU A 9 2.58 2.12 0.78
CA LEU A 9 1.37 2.06 -0.03
C LEU A 9 0.99 3.43 -0.62
N LEU A 10 1.16 4.52 0.13
CA LEU A 10 0.96 5.87 -0.40
C LEU A 10 1.96 6.19 -1.52
N PHE A 11 3.21 5.75 -1.36
CA PHE A 11 4.25 5.92 -2.37
C PHE A 11 3.96 5.11 -3.64
N ASP A 12 3.41 3.91 -3.56
CA ASP A 12 3.00 3.14 -4.74
C ASP A 12 1.94 3.87 -5.58
N TYR A 13 1.03 4.61 -4.93
CA TYR A 13 -0.04 5.35 -5.62
C TYR A 13 0.35 6.76 -6.05
N TYR A 14 1.22 7.42 -5.28
CA TYR A 14 1.49 8.85 -5.43
C TYR A 14 2.98 9.20 -5.61
N GLY A 15 3.87 8.21 -5.63
CA GLY A 15 5.32 8.40 -5.72
C GLY A 15 5.76 9.09 -7.02
N ASP A 16 5.01 8.93 -8.11
CA ASP A 16 5.30 9.60 -9.38
C ASP A 16 5.00 11.11 -9.37
N PHE A 17 4.30 11.61 -8.35
CA PHE A 17 4.13 13.05 -8.13
C PHE A 17 5.28 13.68 -7.34
N LEU A 18 6.19 12.86 -6.81
CA LEU A 18 7.40 13.34 -6.16
C LEU A 18 8.44 13.73 -7.21
N THR A 19 9.28 14.71 -6.88
CA THR A 19 10.48 14.98 -7.68
C THR A 19 11.43 13.79 -7.63
N LYS A 20 12.28 13.64 -8.66
CA LYS A 20 13.29 12.56 -8.69
C LYS A 20 14.10 12.46 -7.38
N LYS A 21 14.60 13.58 -6.87
CA LYS A 21 15.38 13.61 -5.61
C LYS A 21 14.57 13.15 -4.39
N GLN A 22 13.28 13.50 -4.33
CA GLN A 22 12.38 13.04 -3.27
C GLN A 22 12.13 11.54 -3.36
N LYS A 23 11.91 11.03 -4.59
CA LYS A 23 11.70 9.61 -4.86
C LYS A 23 12.94 8.79 -4.48
N ASP A 24 14.10 9.17 -4.99
CA ASP A 24 15.38 8.50 -4.72
C ASP A 24 15.65 8.41 -3.20
N ILE A 25 15.49 9.52 -2.47
CA ILE A 25 15.71 9.54 -1.00
C ILE A 25 14.66 8.71 -0.25
N PHE A 26 13.40 8.74 -0.70
CA PHE A 26 12.33 7.95 -0.09
C PHE A 26 12.60 6.45 -0.25
N GLU A 27 12.95 6.01 -1.46
CA GLU A 27 13.26 4.59 -1.75
C GLU A 27 14.48 4.11 -0.95
N LEU A 28 15.55 4.91 -0.91
CA LEU A 28 16.74 4.56 -0.11
C LEU A 28 16.41 4.36 1.37
N TYR A 29 15.52 5.18 1.94
CA TYR A 29 15.17 5.08 3.35
C TYR A 29 14.13 3.99 3.65
N TYR A 30 13.03 3.95 2.91
CA TYR A 30 11.87 3.11 3.24
C TYR A 30 11.84 1.74 2.55
N LEU A 31 12.55 1.58 1.43
CA LEU A 31 12.59 0.34 0.67
C LEU A 31 13.93 -0.39 0.77
N ASN A 32 15.02 0.36 0.91
CA ASN A 32 16.37 -0.19 0.99
C ASN A 32 16.97 -0.16 2.41
N ASP A 33 16.21 0.32 3.41
CA ASP A 33 16.60 0.36 4.82
C ASP A 33 17.91 1.12 5.13
N LEU A 34 18.34 2.07 4.29
CA LEU A 34 19.50 2.91 4.60
C LEU A 34 19.18 3.91 5.71
N SER A 35 20.16 4.14 6.58
CA SER A 35 20.10 5.20 7.58
C SER A 35 20.21 6.59 6.94
N LEU A 36 19.74 7.62 7.66
CA LEU A 36 19.90 9.02 7.23
C LEU A 36 21.37 9.42 7.02
N GLY A 37 22.31 8.76 7.70
CA GLY A 37 23.75 8.99 7.53
C GLY A 37 24.26 8.46 6.19
N GLU A 38 23.94 7.21 5.88
CA GLU A 38 24.35 6.57 4.62
C GLU A 38 23.73 7.31 3.42
N ILE A 39 22.47 7.74 3.52
CA ILE A 39 21.82 8.52 2.46
C ILE A 39 22.47 9.89 2.30
N ALA A 40 22.82 10.56 3.41
CA ALA A 40 23.47 11.86 3.41
C ALA A 40 24.82 11.80 2.69
N GLU A 41 25.63 10.79 3.01
CA GLU A 41 26.93 10.53 2.37
C GLU A 41 26.76 10.25 0.88
N ASN A 42 25.87 9.32 0.52
CA ASN A 42 25.62 8.95 -0.89
C ASN A 42 25.07 10.10 -1.73
N SER A 43 24.29 11.00 -1.13
CA SER A 43 23.60 12.08 -1.83
C SER A 43 24.32 13.43 -1.76
N GLY A 44 25.45 13.51 -1.04
CA GLY A 44 26.21 14.75 -0.86
C GLY A 44 25.43 15.85 -0.13
N ILE A 45 24.51 15.49 0.77
CA ILE A 45 23.71 16.44 1.56
C ILE A 45 23.85 16.15 3.06
N THR A 46 23.39 17.06 3.91
CA THR A 46 23.40 16.84 5.37
C THR A 46 22.34 15.82 5.78
N ARG A 47 22.55 15.14 6.92
CA ARG A 47 21.52 14.30 7.57
C ARG A 47 20.20 15.03 7.77
N GLN A 48 20.27 16.31 8.15
CA GLN A 48 19.08 17.17 8.29
C GLN A 48 18.39 17.37 6.93
N GLY A 49 19.16 17.59 5.86
CA GLY A 49 18.63 17.70 4.50
C GLY A 49 17.91 16.44 4.04
N VAL A 50 18.41 15.24 4.37
CA VAL A 50 17.71 13.97 4.11
C VAL A 50 16.38 13.93 4.85
N TYR A 51 16.40 14.23 6.16
CA TYR A 51 15.19 14.25 6.99
C TYR A 51 14.12 15.23 6.45
N ASP A 52 14.54 16.45 6.09
CA ASP A 52 13.63 17.47 5.55
C ASP A 52 13.04 17.08 4.19
N ILE A 53 13.78 16.34 3.38
CA ILE A 53 13.27 15.79 2.12
C ILE A 53 12.25 14.69 2.40
N LEU A 54 12.55 13.72 3.27
CA LEU A 54 11.63 12.66 3.64
C LEU A 54 10.31 13.21 4.19
N ARG A 55 10.39 14.17 5.12
CA ARG A 55 9.21 14.81 5.69
C ARG A 55 8.35 15.48 4.63
N ARG A 56 8.95 16.28 3.74
CA ARG A 56 8.21 16.91 2.64
C ARG A 56 7.60 15.90 1.68
N SER A 57 8.31 14.81 1.37
CA SER A 57 7.76 13.71 0.56
C SER A 57 6.52 13.11 1.22
N GLN A 58 6.58 12.80 2.53
CA GLN A 58 5.43 12.29 3.28
C GLN A 58 4.24 13.27 3.24
N ASP A 59 4.48 14.56 3.47
CA ASP A 59 3.43 15.58 3.45
C ASP A 59 2.76 15.65 2.07
N ILE A 60 3.53 15.55 0.98
CA ILE A 60 2.99 15.51 -0.40
C ILE A 60 2.12 14.27 -0.60
N LEU A 61 2.61 13.09 -0.24
CA LEU A 61 1.87 11.83 -0.39
C LEU A 61 0.56 11.84 0.42
N LEU A 62 0.59 12.35 1.65
CA LEU A 62 -0.58 12.48 2.51
C LEU A 62 -1.61 13.48 1.96
N ASN A 63 -1.15 14.61 1.42
CA ASN A 63 -2.03 15.61 0.79
C ASN A 63 -2.72 15.04 -0.46
N PHE A 64 -2.01 14.23 -1.26
CA PHE A 64 -2.64 13.52 -2.38
C PHE A 64 -3.69 12.52 -1.91
N GLU A 65 -3.42 11.76 -0.85
CA GLU A 65 -4.43 10.86 -0.28
C GLU A 65 -5.63 11.62 0.29
N GLU A 66 -5.43 12.76 0.94
CA GLU A 66 -6.54 13.58 1.43
C GLU A 66 -7.46 14.03 0.29
N LYS A 67 -6.89 14.40 -0.86
CA LYS A 67 -7.63 14.90 -2.02
C LYS A 67 -8.24 13.79 -2.88
N LEU A 68 -7.53 12.69 -3.06
CA LEU A 68 -7.88 11.64 -4.01
C LEU A 68 -8.45 10.41 -3.31
N GLY A 69 -7.96 10.06 -2.12
CA GLY A 69 -8.49 8.96 -1.30
C GLY A 69 -8.34 7.57 -1.94
N MET A 70 -7.32 7.36 -2.78
CA MET A 70 -7.18 6.11 -3.53
C MET A 70 -6.78 4.96 -2.61
N VAL A 71 -5.87 5.20 -1.66
CA VAL A 71 -5.44 4.17 -0.71
C VAL A 71 -6.58 3.79 0.21
N LYS A 72 -7.36 4.77 0.71
CA LYS A 72 -8.56 4.50 1.49
C LYS A 72 -9.59 3.69 0.70
N LYS A 73 -9.84 4.04 -0.56
CA LYS A 73 -10.78 3.31 -1.42
C LYS A 73 -10.33 1.87 -1.67
N TYR A 74 -9.06 1.67 -2.01
CA TYR A 74 -8.46 0.33 -2.17
C TYR A 74 -8.58 -0.49 -0.88
N THR A 75 -8.21 0.09 0.26
CA THR A 75 -8.26 -0.61 1.56
C THR A 75 -9.68 -0.99 1.95
N CYS A 76 -10.66 -0.12 1.66
CA CYS A 76 -12.07 -0.41 1.89
C CYS A 76 -12.55 -1.56 1.00
N GLN A 77 -12.28 -1.51 -0.30
CA GLN A 77 -12.65 -2.57 -1.24
C GLN A 77 -12.02 -3.90 -0.86
N LYS A 78 -10.72 -3.91 -0.54
CA LYS A 78 -10.00 -5.08 -0.06
C LYS A 78 -10.67 -5.70 1.16
N LYS A 79 -11.05 -4.88 2.14
CA LYS A 79 -11.73 -5.33 3.35
C LYS A 79 -13.10 -5.94 3.06
N GLU A 80 -13.89 -5.33 2.17
CA GLU A 80 -15.19 -5.88 1.80
C GLU A 80 -15.04 -7.21 1.04
N ILE A 81 -14.08 -7.34 0.12
CA ILE A 81 -13.80 -8.61 -0.56
C ILE A 81 -13.41 -9.70 0.44
N GLN A 82 -12.54 -9.39 1.41
CA GLN A 82 -12.17 -10.33 2.47
C GLN A 82 -13.36 -10.80 3.30
N LYS A 83 -14.28 -9.88 3.67
CA LYS A 83 -15.52 -10.26 4.37
C LYS A 83 -16.38 -11.19 3.52
N ILE A 84 -16.51 -10.91 2.23
CA ILE A 84 -17.29 -11.76 1.31
C ILE A 84 -16.70 -13.17 1.26
N LEU A 85 -15.38 -13.30 1.17
CA LEU A 85 -14.72 -14.61 1.17
C LEU A 85 -14.98 -15.39 2.46
N VAL A 86 -14.89 -14.74 3.63
CA VAL A 86 -15.22 -15.37 4.92
C VAL A 86 -16.68 -15.86 4.94
N ILE A 87 -17.63 -15.03 4.49
CA ILE A 87 -19.04 -15.43 4.41
C ILE A 87 -19.23 -16.61 3.46
N LEU A 88 -18.52 -16.63 2.32
CA LEU A 88 -18.57 -17.76 1.39
C LEU A 88 -18.07 -19.05 2.05
N GLU A 89 -16.94 -19.01 2.76
CA GLU A 89 -16.40 -20.16 3.48
C GLU A 89 -17.40 -20.71 4.51
N GLU A 90 -18.10 -19.84 5.24
CA GLU A 90 -19.16 -20.23 6.17
C GLU A 90 -20.34 -20.94 5.46
N LEU A 91 -20.71 -20.44 4.27
CA LEU A 91 -21.81 -21.00 3.48
C LEU A 91 -21.47 -22.35 2.83
N GLU A 92 -20.19 -22.63 2.58
CA GLU A 92 -19.73 -23.90 1.98
C GLU A 92 -20.20 -25.13 2.76
N GLN A 93 -20.24 -25.03 4.09
CA GLN A 93 -20.57 -26.14 4.99
C GLN A 93 -22.02 -26.62 4.83
N GLY A 94 -22.92 -25.75 4.35
CA GLY A 94 -24.34 -26.07 4.12
C GLY A 94 -24.69 -26.35 2.66
N LEU A 95 -23.72 -26.39 1.76
CA LEU A 95 -23.97 -26.40 0.33
C LEU A 95 -24.25 -27.81 -0.20
N ALA A 96 -25.36 -27.98 -0.94
CA ALA A 96 -25.64 -29.21 -1.66
C ALA A 96 -24.57 -29.46 -2.75
N LEU A 97 -24.28 -30.75 -3.02
CA LEU A 97 -23.24 -31.20 -3.96
C LEU A 97 -23.35 -30.55 -5.35
N ASP A 98 -24.57 -30.37 -5.84
CA ASP A 98 -24.87 -29.82 -7.16
C ASP A 98 -24.43 -28.36 -7.35
N TYR A 99 -24.20 -27.64 -6.25
CA TYR A 99 -23.76 -26.25 -6.26
C TYR A 99 -22.27 -26.08 -5.97
N LYS A 100 -21.54 -27.14 -5.58
CA LYS A 100 -20.12 -27.04 -5.19
C LYS A 100 -19.26 -26.45 -6.30
N GLN A 101 -19.47 -26.85 -7.56
CA GLN A 101 -18.71 -26.30 -8.68
C GLN A 101 -18.94 -24.79 -8.85
N LYS A 102 -20.19 -24.35 -8.82
CA LYS A 102 -20.54 -22.92 -8.92
C LYS A 102 -19.97 -22.11 -7.76
N TYR A 103 -19.99 -22.67 -6.56
CA TYR A 103 -19.38 -22.07 -5.38
C TYR A 103 -17.88 -21.87 -5.58
N THR A 104 -17.16 -22.92 -5.98
CA THR A 104 -15.71 -22.85 -6.24
C THR A 104 -15.39 -21.81 -7.31
N ASP A 105 -16.18 -21.74 -8.38
CA ASP A 105 -15.99 -20.75 -9.44
C ASP A 105 -16.16 -19.31 -8.91
N VAL A 106 -17.19 -19.05 -8.10
CA VAL A 106 -17.43 -17.74 -7.49
C VAL A 106 -16.33 -17.37 -6.50
N TYR A 107 -15.95 -18.31 -5.63
CA TYR A 107 -14.88 -18.13 -4.65
C TYR A 107 -13.56 -17.76 -5.35
N ASN A 108 -13.17 -18.50 -6.39
CA ASN A 108 -11.96 -18.23 -7.16
C ASN A 108 -11.99 -16.86 -7.84
N ARG A 109 -13.12 -16.47 -8.44
CA ARG A 109 -13.27 -15.16 -9.08
C ARG A 109 -13.13 -14.03 -8.08
N ILE A 110 -13.71 -14.15 -6.89
CA ILE A 110 -13.64 -13.12 -5.86
C ILE A 110 -12.24 -13.09 -5.23
N SER A 111 -11.63 -14.25 -5.00
CA SER A 111 -10.26 -14.37 -4.51
C SER A 111 -9.25 -13.70 -5.44
N SER A 112 -9.45 -13.79 -6.76
CA SER A 112 -8.58 -13.14 -7.75
C SER A 112 -8.63 -11.60 -7.77
N LEU A 113 -9.56 -10.98 -7.03
CA LEU A 113 -9.68 -9.51 -6.93
C LEU A 113 -8.82 -8.91 -5.80
N LEU A 114 -8.16 -9.76 -4.99
CA LEU A 114 -7.24 -9.36 -3.92
C LEU A 114 -5.79 -9.35 -4.38
#